data_AF-A0A3M6T7S5-F1
#
_entry.id   AF-A0A3M6T7S5-F1
#
_cell.length_a   1.000
_cell.length_b   1.000
_cell.length_c   1.000
_cell.angle_alpha   90.00
_cell.angle_beta   90.00
_cell.angle_gamma   90.00
#
_symmetry.space_group_name_H-M   'P 1'
#
loop_
_entity.id
_entity.type
_entity.pdbx_description
1 polymer ?
#
loop_
_entity_poly.entity_id
_entity_poly.type
_entity_poly.pdbx_seq_one_letter_code
_entity_poly.pdbx_strand_id
1 'polypeptide(L)'
;MLCDSVKVKDPMKVGRFGLGFKSVFHLTDLPSILSGTKVGFIDPHEDHFNKGRRERRTGYRWHLRKDRENMNRIPDQFLPYKGIFDCTEDVFLEGRYRGTLFRFPLRTEPSELSQTLYSDEKVEHLFASFCADAHFVLLFLQHLESVELFVREKSESEPRKIFQVQISHESLAFVREKRQEFYNAITPGKRMAEPVTVTYPITMVVQFSNENVERHSYLVTSYCSGGEVSSTFEKLLTDKELSYLPSVGVAMAIPSESTSETPNIRGHVFCALPLPVQKKSLTGLPVHVNGFFSLSQNRRHIKTPNADQ
;
A
#
# COMPACT_ATOMS: atom_id res chain seq x y z
N MET A 1 7.91 -8.23 17.90
CA MET A 1 8.01 -7.30 16.75
C MET A 1 6.84 -7.38 15.76
N LEU A 2 6.00 -8.43 15.75
CA LEU A 2 4.89 -8.58 14.79
C LEU A 2 3.56 -7.88 15.18
N CYS A 3 3.48 -7.29 16.37
CA CYS A 3 2.23 -6.74 16.91
C CYS A 3 2.22 -5.22 17.10
N ASP A 4 3.39 -4.56 17.08
CA ASP A 4 3.50 -3.13 17.33
C ASP A 4 3.86 -2.39 16.05
N SER A 5 2.99 -1.48 15.62
CA SER A 5 3.22 -0.65 14.45
C SER A 5 3.65 0.75 14.90
N VAL A 6 4.81 1.20 14.43
CA VAL A 6 5.32 2.56 14.68
C VAL A 6 4.40 3.62 14.03
N LYS A 7 3.56 3.20 13.07
CA LYS A 7 2.58 4.06 12.39
C LYS A 7 1.32 4.32 13.23
N VAL A 8 1.11 3.63 14.36
CA VAL A 8 -0.10 3.84 15.20
C VAL A 8 -0.29 5.32 15.54
N LYS A 9 0.79 6.04 15.80
CA LYS A 9 0.76 7.44 16.24
C LYS A 9 0.71 8.47 15.10
N ASP A 10 0.85 8.04 13.84
CA ASP A 10 0.83 8.94 12.69
C ASP A 10 -0.50 8.80 11.91
N PRO A 11 -1.42 9.76 12.07
CA PRO A 11 -2.73 9.73 11.40
C PRO A 11 -2.64 9.88 9.88
N MET A 12 -1.50 10.37 9.35
CA MET A 12 -1.25 10.50 7.92
C MET A 12 -0.73 9.21 7.28
N LYS A 13 -0.48 8.15 8.07
CA LYS A 13 0.07 6.89 7.56
C LYS A 13 -0.97 5.79 7.47
N VAL A 14 -1.00 5.14 6.32
CA VAL A 14 -1.77 3.90 6.11
C VAL A 14 -1.11 2.73 6.84
N GLY A 15 -1.93 1.85 7.41
CA GLY A 15 -1.47 0.60 8.05
C GLY A 15 -1.15 0.74 9.55
N ARG A 16 -1.91 1.58 10.27
CA ARG A 16 -1.70 1.90 11.69
C ARG A 16 -1.61 0.68 12.60
N PHE A 17 -2.41 -0.37 12.39
CA PHE A 17 -2.45 -1.54 13.29
C PHE A 17 -1.45 -2.67 12.96
N GLY A 18 -0.58 -2.51 11.94
CA GLY A 18 0.40 -3.55 11.57
C GLY A 18 -0.21 -4.86 11.01
N LEU A 19 -1.52 -5.05 11.12
CA LEU A 19 -2.25 -6.23 10.63
C LEU A 19 -2.18 -6.39 9.12
N GLY A 20 -2.04 -5.29 8.37
CA GLY A 20 -1.99 -5.34 6.90
C GLY A 20 -0.83 -6.17 6.39
N PHE A 21 0.34 -6.08 7.03
CA PHE A 21 1.49 -6.90 6.63
C PHE A 21 1.26 -8.39 6.92
N LYS A 22 0.48 -8.76 7.94
CA LYS A 22 0.19 -10.18 8.24
C LYS A 22 -0.52 -10.91 7.09
N SER A 23 -1.15 -10.18 6.16
CA SER A 23 -1.76 -10.78 4.96
C SER A 23 -0.75 -11.52 4.09
N VAL A 24 0.55 -11.18 4.15
CA VAL A 24 1.59 -11.91 3.40
C VAL A 24 1.72 -13.36 3.85
N PHE A 25 1.28 -13.71 5.07
CA PHE A 25 1.28 -15.09 5.55
C PHE A 25 0.23 -15.97 4.86
N HIS A 26 -0.68 -15.39 4.06
CA HIS A 26 -1.44 -16.20 3.11
C HIS A 26 -0.54 -16.78 2.02
N LEU A 27 0.53 -16.09 1.63
CA LEU A 27 1.44 -16.46 0.53
C LEU A 27 2.66 -17.27 0.99
N THR A 28 3.24 -16.91 2.14
CA THR A 28 4.57 -17.38 2.56
C THR A 28 4.66 -17.58 4.07
N ASP A 29 5.49 -18.51 4.53
CA ASP A 29 5.79 -18.68 5.97
C ASP A 29 7.05 -17.92 6.41
N LEU A 30 7.95 -17.60 5.47
CA LEU A 30 9.26 -17.00 5.74
C LEU A 30 9.48 -15.74 4.90
N PRO A 31 8.70 -14.66 5.11
CA PRO A 31 8.90 -13.42 4.38
C PRO A 31 10.22 -12.76 4.76
N SER A 32 10.83 -12.10 3.78
CA SER A 32 12.10 -11.41 3.96
C SER A 32 12.07 -10.00 3.36
N ILE A 33 12.86 -9.12 3.97
CA ILE A 33 12.86 -7.68 3.69
C ILE A 33 14.31 -7.20 3.60
N LEU A 34 14.72 -6.71 2.44
CA LEU A 34 15.98 -6.01 2.23
C LEU A 34 15.70 -4.50 2.14
N SER A 35 16.24 -3.71 3.06
CA SER A 35 16.04 -2.26 3.07
C SER A 35 17.23 -1.54 3.68
N GLY A 36 17.77 -0.55 2.96
CA GLY A 36 18.96 0.16 3.40
C GLY A 36 20.14 -0.77 3.61
N THR A 37 20.69 -0.82 4.81
CA THR A 37 21.90 -1.62 5.12
C THR A 37 21.60 -3.00 5.69
N LYS A 38 20.34 -3.44 5.69
CA LYS A 38 19.91 -4.64 6.43
C LYS A 38 19.00 -5.52 5.58
N VAL A 39 19.15 -6.83 5.78
CA VAL A 39 18.21 -7.85 5.33
C VAL A 39 17.67 -8.60 6.54
N GLY A 40 16.36 -8.70 6.64
CA GLY A 40 15.67 -9.34 7.75
C GLY A 40 14.72 -10.42 7.27
N PHE A 41 14.61 -11.50 8.04
CA PHE A 41 13.71 -12.61 7.83
C PHE A 41 12.79 -12.71 9.05
N ILE A 42 11.53 -13.02 8.81
CA ILE A 42 10.53 -13.21 9.84
C ILE A 42 10.14 -14.68 9.80
N ASP A 43 10.31 -15.36 10.93
CA ASP A 43 10.11 -16.80 11.09
C ASP A 43 9.14 -17.02 12.25
N PRO A 44 7.82 -17.00 12.00
CA PRO A 44 6.83 -17.15 13.07
C PRO A 44 6.81 -18.54 13.70
N HIS A 45 7.24 -19.57 12.95
CA HIS A 45 7.32 -20.94 13.45
C HIS A 45 8.53 -21.17 14.36
N GLU A 46 9.54 -20.30 14.27
CA GLU A 46 10.79 -20.41 15.03
C GLU A 46 11.61 -21.65 14.66
N ASP A 47 11.51 -22.12 13.42
CA ASP A 47 12.18 -23.33 12.95
C ASP A 47 13.61 -23.06 12.49
N HIS A 48 13.89 -21.87 11.96
CA HIS A 48 15.14 -21.58 11.27
C HIS A 48 16.16 -20.83 12.12
N PHE A 49 15.69 -19.94 13.01
CA PHE A 49 16.59 -19.03 13.74
C PHE A 49 16.63 -19.25 15.25
N ASN A 50 15.78 -20.12 15.76
CA ASN A 50 15.65 -20.38 17.18
C ASN A 50 16.90 -21.10 17.71
N LYS A 51 17.43 -20.63 18.85
CA LYS A 51 18.60 -21.20 19.51
C LYS A 51 18.24 -21.92 20.81
N GLY A 52 17.01 -22.44 20.88
CA GLY A 52 16.48 -23.20 22.01
C GLY A 52 15.66 -22.35 22.99
N ARG A 53 15.14 -22.99 24.05
CA ARG A 53 14.12 -22.41 24.95
C ARG A 53 14.51 -21.10 25.64
N ARG A 54 15.81 -20.79 25.77
CA ARG A 54 16.30 -19.55 26.42
C ARG A 54 16.47 -18.38 25.46
N GLU A 55 16.58 -18.64 24.16
CA GLU A 55 16.75 -17.62 23.11
C GLU A 55 15.80 -17.90 21.94
N ARG A 56 14.49 -17.79 22.20
CA ARG A 56 13.48 -17.86 21.14
C ARG A 56 13.67 -16.71 20.16
N ARG A 57 13.77 -17.03 18.88
CA ARG A 57 13.94 -16.04 17.80
C ARG A 57 12.88 -16.28 16.73
N THR A 58 12.02 -15.29 16.53
CA THR A 58 10.96 -15.28 15.51
C THR A 58 11.41 -14.64 14.19
N GLY A 59 12.73 -14.68 13.92
CA GLY A 59 13.36 -13.99 12.82
C GLY A 59 14.83 -13.70 13.07
N TYR A 60 15.51 -13.30 12.01
CA TYR A 60 16.93 -12.95 12.05
C TYR A 60 17.21 -11.79 11.10
N ARG A 61 18.25 -11.01 11.40
CA ARG A 61 18.64 -9.85 10.59
C ARG A 61 20.14 -9.79 10.42
N TRP A 62 20.58 -9.71 9.16
CA TRP A 62 21.95 -9.41 8.78
C TRP A 62 22.09 -7.94 8.42
N HIS A 63 23.24 -7.37 8.78
CA HIS A 63 23.70 -6.08 8.29
C HIS A 63 24.71 -6.31 7.16
N LEU A 64 24.39 -5.80 5.96
CA LEU A 64 25.13 -6.10 4.72
C LEU A 64 26.65 -5.90 4.85
N ARG A 65 27.09 -4.82 5.53
CA ARG A 65 28.52 -4.59 5.81
C ARG A 65 29.09 -5.41 6.97
N LYS A 66 28.42 -5.42 8.13
CA LYS A 66 29.00 -5.98 9.37
C LYS A 66 29.02 -7.51 9.36
N ASP A 67 28.04 -8.11 8.71
CA ASP A 67 27.88 -9.56 8.65
C ASP A 67 28.35 -10.14 7.31
N ARG A 68 29.11 -9.37 6.51
CA ARG A 68 29.54 -9.75 5.15
C ARG A 68 30.25 -11.09 5.10
N GLU A 69 31.18 -11.34 6.02
CA GLU A 69 31.91 -12.62 6.12
C GLU A 69 30.96 -13.80 6.38
N ASN A 70 29.94 -13.61 7.22
CA ASN A 70 28.94 -14.65 7.48
C ASN A 70 28.05 -14.86 6.25
N MET A 71 27.69 -13.79 5.55
CA MET A 71 26.88 -13.86 4.33
C MET A 71 27.62 -14.56 3.19
N ASN A 72 28.93 -14.33 3.05
CA ASN A 72 29.78 -14.97 2.05
C ASN A 72 29.90 -16.50 2.26
N ARG A 73 29.65 -17.00 3.47
CA ARG A 73 29.65 -18.46 3.76
C ARG A 73 28.38 -19.17 3.30
N ILE A 74 27.31 -18.43 3.05
CA ILE A 74 26.00 -18.93 2.61
C ILE A 74 25.48 -18.13 1.41
N PRO A 75 26.22 -18.11 0.30
CA PRO A 75 25.92 -17.24 -0.84
C PRO A 75 24.53 -17.52 -1.44
N ASP A 76 24.12 -18.79 -1.46
CA ASP A 76 22.81 -19.23 -1.98
C ASP A 76 21.63 -18.60 -1.23
N GLN A 77 21.79 -18.26 0.05
CA GLN A 77 20.75 -17.60 0.85
C GLN A 77 20.46 -16.17 0.36
N PHE A 78 21.44 -15.49 -0.24
CA PHE A 78 21.37 -14.10 -0.67
C PHE A 78 21.35 -13.93 -2.19
N LEU A 79 21.67 -14.99 -2.94
CA LEU A 79 21.56 -15.04 -4.40
C LEU A 79 20.19 -14.57 -4.92
N PRO A 80 19.03 -14.90 -4.30
CA PRO A 80 17.73 -14.56 -4.87
C PRO A 80 17.33 -13.07 -4.79
N TYR A 81 18.15 -12.23 -4.16
CA TYR A 81 17.98 -10.78 -4.20
C TYR A 81 18.79 -10.14 -5.32
N LYS A 82 19.74 -10.86 -5.90
CA LYS A 82 20.67 -10.34 -6.90
C LYS A 82 20.07 -10.43 -8.29
N GLY A 83 20.30 -9.39 -9.11
CA GLY A 83 19.78 -9.31 -10.48
C GLY A 83 18.28 -9.03 -10.55
N ILE A 84 17.69 -8.39 -9.54
CA ILE A 84 16.31 -7.88 -9.56
C ILE A 84 16.26 -6.46 -8.98
N PHE A 85 15.47 -5.56 -9.60
CA PHE A 85 15.20 -4.20 -9.09
C PHE A 85 16.46 -3.43 -8.65
N ASP A 86 17.48 -3.34 -9.52
CA ASP A 86 18.78 -2.69 -9.26
C ASP A 86 19.58 -3.27 -8.09
N CYS A 87 19.16 -4.40 -7.51
CA CYS A 87 19.93 -5.12 -6.51
C CYS A 87 20.96 -6.01 -7.20
N THR A 88 22.15 -5.46 -7.45
CA THR A 88 23.29 -6.17 -8.05
C THR A 88 24.25 -6.67 -6.96
N GLU A 89 25.34 -7.34 -7.36
CA GLU A 89 26.46 -7.65 -6.46
C GLU A 89 27.00 -6.39 -5.77
N ASP A 90 27.05 -5.26 -6.48
CA ASP A 90 27.56 -3.99 -5.95
C ASP A 90 26.77 -3.52 -4.74
N VAL A 91 25.47 -3.79 -4.66
CA VAL A 91 24.66 -3.45 -3.48
C VAL A 91 25.15 -4.18 -2.23
N PHE A 92 25.60 -5.44 -2.38
CA PHE A 92 26.17 -6.21 -1.28
C PHE A 92 27.62 -5.78 -0.96
N LEU A 93 28.40 -5.39 -1.98
CA LEU A 93 29.76 -4.85 -1.81
C LEU A 93 29.74 -3.49 -1.09
N GLU A 94 28.92 -2.55 -1.58
CA GLU A 94 28.68 -1.24 -0.97
C GLU A 94 27.94 -1.36 0.36
N GLY A 95 27.21 -2.46 0.56
CA GLY A 95 26.48 -2.79 1.77
C GLY A 95 25.30 -1.84 2.06
N ARG A 96 24.65 -1.34 1.01
CA ARG A 96 23.42 -0.54 1.11
C ARG A 96 22.56 -0.67 -0.14
N TYR A 97 21.33 -1.13 0.03
CA TYR A 97 20.28 -1.10 -0.97
C TYR A 97 19.48 0.21 -0.88
N ARG A 98 19.35 0.94 -1.99
CA ARG A 98 18.62 2.22 -2.08
C ARG A 98 17.13 2.03 -2.37
N GLY A 99 16.50 1.18 -1.57
CA GLY A 99 15.09 0.85 -1.73
C GLY A 99 14.60 -0.06 -0.61
N THR A 100 13.42 -0.62 -0.82
CA THR A 100 12.90 -1.71 0.02
C THR A 100 12.41 -2.82 -0.89
N LEU A 101 12.99 -4.00 -0.73
CA LEU A 101 12.67 -5.19 -1.49
C LEU A 101 12.06 -6.22 -0.54
N PHE A 102 10.86 -6.68 -0.89
CA PHE A 102 10.20 -7.77 -0.20
C PHE A 102 10.32 -9.04 -1.04
N ARG A 103 10.69 -10.14 -0.40
CA ARG A 103 10.68 -11.46 -1.04
C ARG A 103 9.80 -12.39 -0.22
N PHE A 104 8.82 -12.97 -0.91
CA PHE A 104 7.83 -13.90 -0.35
C PHE A 104 7.95 -15.24 -1.10
N PRO A 105 8.77 -16.19 -0.60
CA PRO A 105 8.80 -17.53 -1.15
C PRO A 105 7.40 -18.16 -1.06
N LEU A 106 6.83 -18.59 -2.18
CA LEU A 106 5.48 -19.17 -2.20
C LEU A 106 5.44 -20.46 -1.40
N ARG A 107 4.37 -20.63 -0.60
CA ARG A 107 4.15 -21.85 0.17
C ARG A 107 3.92 -23.05 -0.73
N THR A 108 4.80 -24.04 -0.61
CA THR A 108 4.72 -25.32 -1.32
C THR A 108 4.13 -26.44 -0.47
N GLU A 109 4.20 -26.33 0.85
CA GLU A 109 3.67 -27.31 1.80
C GLU A 109 2.79 -26.64 2.86
N PRO A 110 1.70 -27.27 3.33
CA PRO A 110 0.84 -26.68 4.36
C PRO A 110 1.60 -26.41 5.68
N SER A 111 1.28 -25.29 6.33
CA SER A 111 1.85 -24.91 7.64
C SER A 111 0.75 -24.60 8.67
N GLU A 112 1.13 -24.43 9.93
CA GLU A 112 0.18 -23.97 10.97
C GLU A 112 -0.38 -22.57 10.67
N LEU A 113 0.34 -21.74 9.91
CA LEU A 113 -0.13 -20.40 9.52
C LEU A 113 -1.19 -20.47 8.41
N SER A 114 -1.05 -21.39 7.46
CA SER A 114 -2.04 -21.58 6.41
C SER A 114 -1.92 -22.93 5.71
N GLN A 115 -3.08 -23.50 5.38
CA GLN A 115 -3.20 -24.68 4.52
C GLN A 115 -3.22 -24.33 3.02
N THR A 116 -3.20 -23.03 2.67
CA THR A 116 -3.31 -22.59 1.27
C THR A 116 -1.94 -22.58 0.60
N LEU A 117 -1.80 -23.42 -0.42
CA LEU A 117 -0.65 -23.41 -1.33
C LEU A 117 -0.83 -22.37 -2.44
N TYR A 118 0.27 -21.79 -2.92
CA TYR A 118 0.25 -20.81 -4.01
C TYR A 118 0.98 -21.34 -5.25
N SER A 119 0.22 -21.51 -6.33
CA SER A 119 0.73 -21.76 -7.69
C SER A 119 0.94 -20.44 -8.44
N ASP A 120 1.64 -20.53 -9.57
CA ASP A 120 1.67 -19.52 -10.62
C ASP A 120 0.26 -19.04 -11.01
N GLU A 121 -0.66 -19.96 -11.28
CA GLU A 121 -2.07 -19.63 -11.61
C GLU A 121 -2.74 -18.75 -10.54
N LYS A 122 -2.50 -19.04 -9.24
CA LYS A 122 -3.06 -18.23 -8.15
C LYS A 122 -2.45 -16.83 -8.09
N VAL A 123 -1.17 -16.69 -8.43
CA VAL A 123 -0.51 -15.39 -8.52
C VAL A 123 -1.06 -14.60 -9.72
N GLU A 124 -1.29 -15.25 -10.85
CA GLU A 124 -1.93 -14.63 -12.01
C GLU A 124 -3.35 -14.14 -11.69
N HIS A 125 -4.15 -14.94 -10.97
CA HIS A 125 -5.46 -14.50 -10.49
C HIS A 125 -5.38 -13.28 -9.55
N LEU A 126 -4.35 -13.21 -8.69
CA LEU A 126 -4.12 -12.05 -7.83
C LEU A 126 -3.78 -10.81 -8.67
N PHE A 127 -2.94 -10.97 -9.70
CA PHE A 127 -2.62 -9.89 -10.64
C PHE A 127 -3.85 -9.43 -11.41
N ALA A 128 -4.64 -10.35 -11.97
CA ALA A 128 -5.88 -10.03 -12.67
C ALA A 128 -6.87 -9.27 -11.77
N SER A 129 -7.02 -9.72 -10.52
CA SER A 129 -7.87 -9.04 -9.53
C SER A 129 -7.39 -7.62 -9.22
N PHE A 130 -6.07 -7.42 -9.10
CA PHE A 130 -5.51 -6.08 -8.91
C PHE A 130 -5.72 -5.19 -10.15
N CYS A 131 -5.46 -5.72 -11.34
CA CYS A 131 -5.55 -4.97 -12.59
C CYS A 131 -6.98 -4.47 -12.85
N ALA A 132 -8.00 -5.25 -12.51
CA ALA A 132 -9.41 -4.86 -12.65
C ALA A 132 -9.76 -3.55 -11.91
N ASP A 133 -9.13 -3.30 -10.75
CA ASP A 133 -9.40 -2.12 -9.90
C ASP A 133 -8.27 -1.09 -9.90
N ALA A 134 -7.20 -1.32 -10.68
CA ALA A 134 -5.95 -0.56 -10.62
C ALA A 134 -6.14 0.94 -10.92
N HIS A 135 -7.07 1.28 -11.81
CA HIS A 135 -7.37 2.66 -12.21
C HIS A 135 -7.86 3.56 -11.06
N PHE A 136 -8.28 3.00 -9.92
CA PHE A 136 -8.64 3.77 -8.74
C PHE A 136 -7.60 3.74 -7.62
N VAL A 137 -6.61 2.84 -7.68
CA VAL A 137 -5.67 2.59 -6.56
C VAL A 137 -4.86 3.83 -6.20
N LEU A 138 -4.47 4.62 -7.19
CA LEU A 138 -3.62 5.80 -7.00
C LEU A 138 -4.40 7.10 -6.71
N LEU A 139 -5.73 7.04 -6.75
CA LEU A 139 -6.61 8.22 -6.75
C LEU A 139 -6.44 9.09 -5.49
N PHE A 140 -6.46 8.46 -4.31
CA PHE A 140 -6.38 9.16 -3.01
C PHE A 140 -5.06 8.91 -2.24
N LEU A 141 -4.10 8.23 -2.86
CA LEU A 141 -2.77 8.03 -2.28
C LEU A 141 -1.93 9.31 -2.41
N GLN A 142 -1.15 9.65 -1.40
CA GLN A 142 -0.43 10.93 -1.37
C GLN A 142 0.91 10.89 -2.14
N HIS A 143 1.62 9.76 -2.09
CA HIS A 143 2.99 9.68 -2.61
C HIS A 143 3.18 8.59 -3.67
N LEU A 144 2.21 7.70 -3.85
CA LEU A 144 2.30 6.66 -4.87
C LEU A 144 1.82 7.22 -6.20
N GLU A 145 2.63 7.01 -7.24
CA GLU A 145 2.47 7.63 -8.55
C GLU A 145 2.44 6.61 -9.67
N SER A 146 3.07 5.45 -9.48
CA SER A 146 3.05 4.33 -10.40
C SER A 146 3.08 2.99 -9.66
N VAL A 147 2.49 1.98 -10.28
CA VAL A 147 2.59 0.56 -9.90
C VAL A 147 2.79 -0.24 -11.17
N GLU A 148 3.75 -1.15 -11.14
CA GLU A 148 4.12 -2.00 -12.26
C GLU A 148 4.12 -3.46 -11.82
N LEU A 149 3.69 -4.35 -12.73
CA LEU A 149 3.77 -5.78 -12.52
C LEU A 149 4.73 -6.38 -13.53
N PHE A 150 5.56 -7.29 -13.03
CA PHE A 150 6.57 -8.00 -13.81
C PHE A 150 6.47 -9.50 -13.58
N VAL A 151 6.83 -10.26 -14.61
CA VAL A 151 7.00 -11.72 -14.56
C VAL A 151 8.41 -12.05 -15.03
N ARG A 152 9.05 -13.05 -14.42
CA ARG A 152 10.31 -13.61 -14.90
C ARG A 152 10.18 -15.12 -14.95
N GLU A 153 10.26 -15.68 -16.15
CA GLU A 153 10.28 -17.13 -16.34
C GLU A 153 11.68 -17.70 -16.06
N LYS A 154 11.78 -19.00 -15.83
CA LYS A 154 13.06 -19.66 -15.50
C LYS A 154 14.11 -19.54 -16.61
N SER A 155 13.66 -19.44 -17.86
CA SER A 155 14.49 -19.25 -19.06
C SER A 155 14.94 -17.80 -19.25
N GLU A 156 14.31 -16.84 -18.58
CA GLU A 156 14.56 -15.42 -18.78
C GLU A 156 15.60 -14.89 -17.78
N SER A 157 16.56 -14.12 -18.28
CA SER A 157 17.52 -13.41 -17.43
C SER A 157 16.91 -12.17 -16.77
N GLU A 158 16.01 -11.50 -17.48
CA GLU A 158 15.41 -10.23 -17.07
C GLU A 158 13.88 -10.36 -16.94
N PRO A 159 13.24 -9.58 -16.05
CA PRO A 159 11.80 -9.65 -15.87
C PRO A 159 11.08 -8.85 -16.97
N ARG A 160 10.00 -9.41 -17.51
CA ARG A 160 9.12 -8.72 -18.47
C ARG A 160 8.02 -7.94 -17.75
N LYS A 161 7.79 -6.69 -18.14
CA LYS A 161 6.68 -5.88 -17.65
C LYS A 161 5.37 -6.33 -18.30
N ILE A 162 4.37 -6.68 -17.50
CA ILE A 162 3.07 -7.15 -18.01
C ILE A 162 1.96 -6.10 -17.89
N PHE A 163 2.08 -5.21 -16.90
CA PHE A 163 1.06 -4.23 -16.55
C PHE A 163 1.70 -3.00 -15.90
N GLN A 164 1.10 -1.83 -16.13
CA GLN A 164 1.46 -0.58 -15.47
C GLN A 164 0.20 0.28 -15.26
N VAL A 165 0.08 0.85 -14.07
CA VAL A 165 -0.82 1.96 -13.79
C VAL A 165 -0.01 3.12 -13.25
N GLN A 166 -0.21 4.32 -13.79
CA GLN A 166 0.51 5.51 -13.34
C GLN A 166 -0.32 6.78 -13.50
N ILE A 167 0.05 7.80 -12.74
CA ILE A 167 -0.44 9.16 -12.97
C ILE A 167 0.19 9.67 -14.27
N SER A 168 -0.65 10.21 -15.15
CA SER A 168 -0.25 10.74 -16.45
C SER A 168 0.85 11.77 -16.31
N HIS A 169 1.93 11.65 -17.09
CA HIS A 169 3.09 12.53 -17.01
C HIS A 169 2.74 14.02 -17.12
N GLU A 170 1.73 14.36 -17.92
CA GLU A 170 1.24 15.73 -18.14
C GLU A 170 0.61 16.34 -16.88
N SER A 171 0.02 15.52 -16.01
CA SER A 171 -0.62 15.98 -14.76
C SER A 171 0.24 15.73 -13.51
N LEU A 172 1.28 14.89 -13.60
CA LEU A 172 2.04 14.42 -12.44
C LEU A 172 2.64 15.55 -11.59
N ALA A 173 3.29 16.53 -12.22
CA ALA A 173 3.91 17.65 -11.49
C ALA A 173 2.86 18.48 -10.74
N PHE A 174 1.74 18.77 -11.41
CA PHE A 174 0.63 19.52 -10.83
C PHE A 174 -0.06 18.75 -9.69
N VAL A 175 -0.26 17.44 -9.86
CA VAL A 175 -0.83 16.56 -8.83
C VAL A 175 0.08 16.50 -7.61
N ARG A 176 1.41 16.41 -7.79
CA ARG A 176 2.38 16.47 -6.68
C ARG A 176 2.29 17.79 -5.92
N GLU A 177 2.25 18.90 -6.65
CA GLU A 177 2.11 20.25 -6.06
C GLU A 177 0.83 20.34 -5.23
N LYS A 178 -0.33 19.94 -5.78
CA LYS A 178 -1.63 20.04 -5.11
C LYS A 178 -1.75 19.11 -3.91
N ARG A 179 -1.18 17.90 -3.99
CA ARG A 179 -1.07 17.00 -2.82
C ARG A 179 -0.20 17.60 -1.72
N GLN A 180 0.92 18.24 -2.08
CA GLN A 180 1.80 18.90 -1.13
C GLN A 180 1.16 20.15 -0.51
N GLU A 181 0.42 20.94 -1.30
CA GLU A 181 -0.37 22.09 -0.84
C GLU A 181 -1.35 21.66 0.25
N PHE A 182 -2.15 20.62 -0.01
CA PHE A 182 -3.08 20.08 0.99
C PHE A 182 -2.36 19.56 2.23
N TYR A 183 -1.29 18.77 2.03
CA TYR A 183 -0.51 18.19 3.14
C TYR A 183 0.12 19.24 4.04
N ASN A 184 0.66 20.32 3.47
CA ASN A 184 1.29 21.40 4.22
C ASN A 184 0.28 22.28 4.96
N ALA A 185 -0.95 22.38 4.45
CA ALA A 185 -2.00 23.16 5.07
C ALA A 185 -2.66 22.46 6.28
N ILE A 186 -2.47 21.15 6.45
CA ILE A 186 -3.05 20.37 7.55
C ILE A 186 -2.02 20.04 8.64
N THR A 187 -2.40 20.19 9.91
CA THR A 187 -1.59 19.70 11.04
C THR A 187 -2.37 18.64 11.81
N PRO A 188 -1.96 17.36 11.75
CA PRO A 188 -2.73 16.30 12.39
C PRO A 188 -2.79 16.42 13.92
N GLY A 189 -3.91 16.01 14.51
CA GLY A 189 -4.15 16.10 15.95
C GLY A 189 -4.36 17.53 16.48
N LYS A 190 -4.53 18.51 15.59
CA LYS A 190 -4.88 19.89 15.93
C LYS A 190 -6.08 20.35 15.11
N ARG A 191 -6.91 21.20 15.70
CA ARG A 191 -7.98 21.90 15.01
C ARG A 191 -7.39 22.92 14.04
N MET A 192 -7.86 22.90 12.80
CA MET A 192 -7.51 23.91 11.80
C MET A 192 -8.31 25.19 12.09
N ALA A 193 -7.66 26.36 11.95
CA ALA A 193 -8.32 27.64 12.16
C ALA A 193 -9.44 27.85 11.13
N GLU A 194 -9.18 27.53 9.86
CA GLU A 194 -10.13 27.58 8.75
C GLU A 194 -10.19 26.23 8.03
N PRO A 195 -11.30 25.91 7.35
CA PRO A 195 -11.38 24.72 6.49
C PRO A 195 -10.34 24.78 5.36
N VAL A 196 -9.72 23.63 5.07
CA VAL A 196 -8.75 23.50 3.98
C VAL A 196 -9.40 22.73 2.84
N THR A 197 -9.39 23.30 1.63
CA THR A 197 -9.91 22.65 0.43
C THR A 197 -8.92 22.80 -0.72
N VAL A 198 -8.56 21.69 -1.36
CA VAL A 198 -7.73 21.69 -2.56
C VAL A 198 -8.38 20.80 -3.62
N THR A 199 -8.64 21.39 -4.79
CA THR A 199 -9.25 20.71 -5.93
C THR A 199 -8.30 20.67 -7.11
N TYR A 200 -8.16 19.51 -7.75
CA TYR A 200 -7.26 19.34 -8.89
C TYR A 200 -7.70 18.17 -9.79
N PRO A 201 -7.52 18.27 -11.12
CA PRO A 201 -7.61 17.13 -12.00
C PRO A 201 -6.43 16.16 -11.81
N ILE A 202 -6.73 14.88 -11.95
CA ILE A 202 -5.75 13.79 -12.05
C ILE A 202 -6.16 12.88 -13.20
N THR A 203 -5.18 12.43 -13.99
CA THR A 203 -5.42 11.42 -15.03
C THR A 203 -4.59 10.19 -14.70
N MET A 204 -5.25 9.05 -14.65
CA MET A 204 -4.64 7.73 -14.54
C MET A 204 -4.48 7.12 -15.91
N VAL A 205 -3.30 6.55 -16.17
CA VAL A 205 -2.97 5.82 -17.39
C VAL A 205 -2.78 4.36 -17.01
N VAL A 206 -3.58 3.49 -17.60
CA VAL A 206 -3.51 2.04 -17.41
C VAL A 206 -3.05 1.40 -18.71
N GLN A 207 -2.05 0.53 -18.63
CA GLN A 207 -1.46 -0.11 -19.79
C GLN A 207 -1.13 -1.57 -19.49
N PHE A 208 -1.65 -2.46 -20.32
CA PHE A 208 -1.17 -3.83 -20.42
C PHE A 208 -0.14 -3.94 -21.54
N SER A 209 0.80 -4.89 -21.42
CA SER A 209 1.90 -5.06 -22.37
C SER A 209 1.50 -5.13 -23.85
N ASN A 210 0.28 -5.61 -24.17
CA ASN A 210 -0.19 -5.85 -25.54
C ASN A 210 -1.55 -5.21 -25.86
N GLU A 211 -2.04 -4.28 -25.04
CA GLU A 211 -3.38 -3.69 -25.22
C GLU A 211 -3.32 -2.17 -25.38
N ASN A 212 -4.48 -1.59 -25.71
CA ASN A 212 -4.64 -0.15 -25.79
C ASN A 212 -4.43 0.51 -24.43
N VAL A 213 -3.91 1.74 -24.47
CA VAL A 213 -3.73 2.57 -23.28
C VAL A 213 -5.08 3.15 -22.87
N GLU A 214 -5.52 2.83 -21.66
CA GLU A 214 -6.74 3.39 -21.09
C GLU A 214 -6.43 4.61 -20.22
N ARG A 215 -7.27 5.65 -20.32
CA ARG A 215 -7.13 6.89 -19.57
C ARG A 215 -8.37 7.14 -18.74
N HIS A 216 -8.20 7.35 -17.44
CA HIS A 216 -9.29 7.68 -16.52
C HIS A 216 -8.98 8.99 -15.81
N SER A 217 -9.79 10.00 -16.05
CA SER A 217 -9.60 11.34 -15.48
C SER A 217 -10.62 11.61 -14.39
N TYR A 218 -10.16 12.25 -13.31
CA TYR A 218 -11.00 12.63 -12.18
C TYR A 218 -10.71 14.07 -11.74
N LEU A 219 -11.75 14.79 -11.33
CA LEU A 219 -11.62 15.99 -10.54
C LEU A 219 -11.65 15.60 -9.06
N VAL A 220 -10.51 15.71 -8.39
CA VAL A 220 -10.34 15.33 -6.99
C VAL A 220 -10.40 16.57 -6.11
N THR A 221 -11.25 16.53 -5.08
CA THR A 221 -11.32 17.55 -4.03
C THR A 221 -10.92 16.91 -2.71
N SER A 222 -9.84 17.41 -2.10
CA SER A 222 -9.44 17.07 -0.73
C SER A 222 -9.93 18.17 0.20
N TYR A 223 -10.64 17.78 1.25
CA TYR A 223 -11.20 18.66 2.26
C TYR A 223 -10.69 18.24 3.63
N CYS A 224 -10.37 19.21 4.48
CA CYS A 224 -10.16 19.01 5.92
C CYS A 224 -10.96 20.05 6.68
N SER A 225 -11.75 19.59 7.66
CA SER A 225 -12.54 20.52 8.47
C SER A 225 -11.66 21.45 9.29
N GLY A 226 -12.13 22.69 9.45
CA GLY A 226 -11.58 23.71 10.33
C GLY A 226 -12.70 24.66 10.78
N GLY A 227 -12.36 25.80 11.36
CA GLY A 227 -13.37 26.73 11.87
C GLY A 227 -14.09 26.18 13.09
N GLU A 228 -15.32 26.62 13.36
CA GLU A 228 -16.14 26.13 14.48
C GLU A 228 -16.58 24.67 14.28
N VAL A 229 -16.26 23.83 15.26
CA VAL A 229 -16.59 22.40 15.26
C VAL A 229 -17.29 22.03 16.57
N SER A 230 -18.07 20.96 16.54
CA SER A 230 -18.74 20.49 17.75
C SER A 230 -17.75 20.01 18.81
N SER A 231 -18.16 20.04 20.08
CA SER A 231 -17.34 19.52 21.19
C SER A 231 -17.01 18.03 21.02
N THR A 232 -17.92 17.24 20.45
CA THR A 232 -17.68 15.83 20.11
C THR A 232 -16.58 15.69 19.05
N PHE A 233 -16.62 16.52 18.01
CA PHE A 233 -15.61 16.50 16.96
C PHE A 233 -14.22 16.87 17.50
N GLU A 234 -14.13 17.90 18.34
CA GLU A 234 -12.87 18.33 18.96
C GLU A 234 -12.25 17.21 19.82
N LYS A 235 -13.10 16.50 20.59
CA LYS A 235 -12.67 15.33 21.38
C LYS A 235 -12.09 14.24 20.49
N LEU A 236 -12.80 13.86 19.42
CA LEU A 236 -12.34 12.81 18.50
C LEU A 236 -11.04 13.19 17.78
N LEU A 237 -10.90 14.46 17.39
CA LEU A 237 -9.71 15.00 16.72
C LEU A 237 -8.47 14.99 17.63
N THR A 238 -8.65 15.32 18.90
CA THR A 238 -7.55 15.45 19.88
C THR A 238 -7.24 14.15 20.62
N ASP A 239 -8.09 13.13 20.47
CA ASP A 239 -7.87 11.79 21.00
C ASP A 239 -6.62 11.15 20.38
N LYS A 240 -5.60 10.96 21.21
CA LYS A 240 -4.30 10.39 20.79
C LYS A 240 -4.39 8.92 20.44
N GLU A 241 -5.32 8.16 21.02
CA GLU A 241 -5.51 6.74 20.71
C GLU A 241 -6.19 6.56 19.35
N LEU A 242 -7.22 7.37 19.09
CA LEU A 242 -7.89 7.37 17.79
C LEU A 242 -6.99 7.96 16.69
N SER A 243 -6.20 8.98 17.02
CA SER A 243 -5.48 9.85 16.08
C SER A 243 -6.31 10.10 14.82
N TYR A 244 -7.49 10.67 15.01
CA TYR A 244 -8.43 10.93 13.92
C TYR A 244 -7.92 12.10 13.05
N LEU A 245 -8.19 12.02 11.75
CA LEU A 245 -7.96 13.12 10.81
C LEU A 245 -9.26 13.39 10.06
N PRO A 246 -9.86 14.58 10.20
CA PRO A 246 -11.14 14.91 9.58
C PRO A 246 -10.96 15.31 8.11
N SER A 247 -10.21 14.49 7.38
CA SER A 247 -9.98 14.66 5.96
C SER A 247 -10.92 13.77 5.17
N VAL A 248 -11.55 14.37 4.17
CA VAL A 248 -12.43 13.71 3.20
C VAL A 248 -11.89 14.02 1.81
N GLY A 249 -11.88 13.02 0.94
CA GLY A 249 -11.61 13.19 -0.49
C GLY A 249 -12.86 12.85 -1.28
N VAL A 250 -13.14 13.61 -2.33
CA VAL A 250 -14.18 13.27 -3.31
C VAL A 250 -13.54 13.27 -4.69
N ALA A 251 -13.88 12.30 -5.52
CA ALA A 251 -13.41 12.25 -6.90
C ALA A 251 -14.58 12.04 -7.86
N MET A 252 -14.78 13.01 -8.74
CA MET A 252 -15.77 12.97 -9.81
C MET A 252 -15.08 12.59 -11.11
N ALA A 253 -15.59 11.59 -11.83
CA ALA A 253 -15.08 11.25 -13.15
C ALA A 253 -15.33 12.42 -14.12
N ILE A 254 -14.31 12.79 -14.88
CA ILE A 254 -14.40 13.83 -15.91
C ILE A 254 -14.17 13.18 -17.29
N PRO A 255 -14.85 13.68 -18.34
CA PRO A 255 -14.71 13.12 -19.68
C PRO A 255 -13.28 13.29 -20.20
N SER A 256 -12.83 12.32 -20.99
CA SER A 256 -11.50 12.35 -21.62
C SER A 256 -11.41 13.38 -22.76
N GLU A 257 -12.55 13.72 -23.38
CA GLU A 257 -12.66 14.73 -24.43
C GLU A 257 -13.69 15.79 -24.05
N SER A 258 -13.46 17.04 -24.44
CA SER A 258 -14.29 18.19 -24.04
C SER A 258 -15.75 18.12 -24.53
N THR A 259 -16.05 17.24 -25.48
CA THR A 259 -17.38 17.06 -26.08
C THR A 259 -18.13 15.83 -25.57
N SER A 260 -17.51 15.00 -24.71
CA SER A 260 -18.16 13.81 -24.18
C SER A 260 -18.97 14.12 -22.91
N GLU A 261 -20.05 13.36 -22.70
CA GLU A 261 -20.81 13.40 -21.44
C GLU A 261 -19.94 12.96 -20.26
N THR A 262 -20.25 13.49 -19.07
CA THR A 262 -19.59 13.06 -17.83
C THR A 262 -19.83 11.56 -17.61
N PRO A 263 -18.77 10.75 -17.38
CA PRO A 263 -18.94 9.31 -17.19
C PRO A 263 -19.87 9.01 -16.01
N ASN A 264 -20.89 8.17 -16.25
CA ASN A 264 -21.76 7.70 -15.18
C ASN A 264 -21.04 6.61 -14.37
N ILE A 265 -20.49 7.00 -13.23
CA ILE A 265 -19.78 6.08 -12.33
C ILE A 265 -20.64 5.68 -11.13
N ARG A 266 -20.47 4.44 -10.68
CA ARG A 266 -20.96 4.00 -9.37
C ARG A 266 -19.91 4.36 -8.33
N GLY A 267 -20.18 5.40 -7.55
CA GLY A 267 -19.27 5.87 -6.51
C GLY A 267 -18.89 4.76 -5.53
N HIS A 268 -17.62 4.77 -5.13
CA HIS A 268 -17.02 3.76 -4.25
C HIS A 268 -16.40 4.47 -3.04
N VAL A 269 -16.52 3.84 -1.87
CA VAL A 269 -15.86 4.20 -0.62
C VAL A 269 -14.37 3.82 -0.64
N PHE A 270 -13.54 4.76 -0.21
CA PHE A 270 -12.10 4.62 -0.02
C PHE A 270 -11.73 4.93 1.44
N CYS A 271 -10.69 4.26 1.91
CA CYS A 271 -9.94 4.64 3.11
C CYS A 271 -8.45 4.62 2.73
N ALA A 272 -8.04 5.69 2.05
CA ALA A 272 -6.84 5.83 1.21
C ALA A 272 -6.79 4.89 -0.02
N LEU A 273 -7.11 3.61 0.17
CA LEU A 273 -7.28 2.61 -0.88
C LEU A 273 -8.77 2.27 -1.05
N PRO A 274 -9.19 1.78 -2.24
CA PRO A 274 -10.56 1.32 -2.43
C PRO A 274 -10.87 0.18 -1.46
N LEU A 275 -12.08 0.18 -0.90
CA LEU A 275 -12.59 -1.01 -0.24
C LEU A 275 -12.86 -2.11 -1.30
N PRO A 276 -13.03 -3.38 -0.91
CA PRO A 276 -13.43 -4.40 -1.86
C PRO A 276 -14.75 -4.03 -2.54
N VAL A 277 -14.84 -4.23 -3.86
CA VAL A 277 -16.04 -3.96 -4.67
C VAL A 277 -17.17 -4.93 -4.28
N GLN A 278 -17.89 -4.58 -3.21
CA GLN A 278 -19.09 -5.25 -2.76
C GLN A 278 -20.23 -4.23 -2.75
N LYS A 279 -21.49 -4.69 -2.82
CA LYS A 279 -22.67 -3.79 -2.75
C LYS A 279 -22.61 -2.82 -1.55
N LYS A 280 -21.99 -3.24 -0.44
CA LYS A 280 -21.83 -2.45 0.79
C LYS A 280 -20.77 -1.35 0.72
N SER A 281 -19.90 -1.36 -0.30
CA SER A 281 -18.83 -0.36 -0.48
C SER A 281 -19.22 0.73 -1.48
N LEU A 282 -20.40 0.62 -2.10
CA LEU A 282 -20.92 1.63 -3.02
C LEU A 282 -21.51 2.80 -2.23
N THR A 283 -21.21 4.03 -2.66
CA THR A 283 -21.67 5.25 -1.99
C THR A 283 -23.13 5.59 -2.33
N GLY A 284 -23.63 5.08 -3.46
CA GLY A 284 -24.89 5.53 -4.06
C GLY A 284 -24.81 6.93 -4.68
N LEU A 285 -23.62 7.55 -4.69
CA LEU A 285 -23.35 8.87 -5.25
C LEU A 285 -22.62 8.74 -6.60
N PRO A 286 -22.71 9.76 -7.48
CA PRO A 286 -21.96 9.78 -8.75
C PRO A 286 -20.47 10.15 -8.55
N VAL A 287 -19.91 9.92 -7.37
CA VAL A 287 -18.54 10.28 -6.99
C VAL A 287 -17.94 9.22 -6.06
N HIS A 288 -16.64 9.00 -6.20
CA HIS A 288 -15.88 8.24 -5.21
C HIS A 288 -15.67 9.10 -3.95
N VAL A 289 -15.73 8.46 -2.78
CA VAL A 289 -15.59 9.14 -1.48
C VAL A 289 -14.50 8.47 -0.67
N ASN A 290 -13.47 9.22 -0.32
CA ASN A 290 -12.40 8.84 0.58
C ASN A 290 -12.61 9.48 1.95
N GLY A 291 -12.36 8.74 3.02
CA GLY A 291 -12.42 9.29 4.36
C GLY A 291 -11.73 8.43 5.39
N PHE A 292 -11.60 8.97 6.60
CA PHE A 292 -11.03 8.26 7.74
C PHE A 292 -12.08 7.35 8.40
N PHE A 293 -12.51 6.32 7.68
CA PHE A 293 -13.51 5.37 8.16
C PHE A 293 -12.90 4.34 9.11
N SER A 294 -13.64 4.01 10.18
CA SER A 294 -13.34 2.84 11.02
C SER A 294 -13.71 1.58 10.25
N LEU A 295 -12.75 0.70 10.01
CA LEU A 295 -12.95 -0.52 9.23
C LEU A 295 -12.92 -1.77 10.13
N SER A 296 -13.54 -2.84 9.65
CA SER A 296 -13.38 -4.18 10.21
C SER A 296 -11.91 -4.63 10.24
N GLN A 297 -11.57 -5.65 11.03
CA GLN A 297 -10.18 -6.13 11.14
C GLN A 297 -9.61 -6.59 9.77
N ASN A 298 -10.44 -7.22 8.94
CA ASN A 298 -10.10 -7.61 7.57
C ASN A 298 -10.22 -6.47 6.55
N ARG A 299 -10.55 -5.24 6.99
CA ARG A 299 -10.67 -4.01 6.20
C ARG A 299 -11.62 -4.10 5.01
N ARG A 300 -12.64 -4.97 5.10
CA ARG A 300 -13.60 -5.20 4.01
C ARG A 300 -14.87 -4.37 4.11
N HIS A 301 -15.20 -3.83 5.29
CA HIS A 301 -16.39 -3.02 5.49
C HIS A 301 -16.16 -1.94 6.55
N ILE A 302 -16.93 -0.85 6.43
CA ILE A 302 -17.04 0.18 7.47
C ILE A 302 -17.75 -0.44 8.67
N LYS A 303 -17.22 -0.20 9.88
CA LYS A 303 -17.89 -0.56 11.12
C LYS A 303 -19.09 0.34 11.36
N THR A 304 -20.24 -0.26 11.62
CA THR A 304 -21.39 0.44 12.18
C THR A 304 -21.27 0.48 13.70
N PRO A 305 -21.82 1.51 14.37
CA PRO A 305 -21.99 1.48 15.82
C PRO A 305 -22.79 0.22 16.20
N ASN A 306 -22.30 -0.53 17.18
CA ASN A 306 -23.09 -1.58 17.81
C ASN A 306 -23.89 -0.97 18.97
N ALA A 307 -24.96 -1.64 19.43
CA ALA A 307 -25.83 -1.14 20.50
C ALA A 307 -25.11 -0.80 21.83
N ASP A 308 -23.84 -1.21 21.98
CA ASP A 308 -23.00 -1.00 23.16
C ASP A 308 -21.90 0.08 22.97
N GLN A 309 -21.94 0.91 21.91
CA GLN A 309 -20.97 1.99 21.64
C GLN A 309 -21.63 3.37 21.48
#